data_AF-A0A848L9U1-F1
#
_entry.id   AF-A0A848L9U1-F1
#
_cell.length_a   1.000
_cell.length_b   1.000
_cell.length_c   1.000
_cell.angle_alpha   90.00
_cell.angle_beta   90.00
_cell.angle_gamma   90.00
#
_symmetry.space_group_name_H-M   'P 1'
#
loop_
_entity.id
_entity.type
_entity.pdbx_description
1 polymer ?
#
loop_
_entity_poly.entity_id
_entity_poly.type
_entity_poly.pdbx_seq_one_letter_code
_entity_poly.pdbx_strand_id
1 'polypeptide(L)'
;MSNKPNLANSEELELDWGSRQQRPASQDGSDIAVANAAQLHEVSPAMAGKGPPGDPRYMSTEMRLQLAGLLEAPSLRMRQMRELAEVLIGWESKNRYEVCDETGRVTVYVGETGDGWGSALKRNFWPFYKARLECVTLGGTVALALERPWSFLFARAHLYAWDGRELGTIQQRFTFLGRRLDLLSPGGAVVATAEGPLFKPWTFRILQRGAEVAVVRKRWSGLLQEAFTDADTFTLEFAPECTDARLRQMILGVALLVDLTYFDNRDNSSPVGTGLQLLDWLNPWS
;
A
#
# COMPACT_ATOMS: atom_id res chain seq x y z
N MET A 1 -37.66 -86.66 27.50
CA MET A 1 -38.71 -87.06 26.54
C MET A 1 -38.40 -86.39 25.22
N SER A 2 -38.01 -87.19 24.23
CA SER A 2 -37.69 -86.76 22.88
C SER A 2 -38.90 -86.13 22.20
N ASN A 3 -38.68 -85.01 21.53
CA ASN A 3 -39.26 -84.80 20.20
C ASN A 3 -38.43 -83.77 19.42
N LYS A 4 -37.93 -84.21 18.27
CA LYS A 4 -37.54 -83.42 17.10
C LYS A 4 -38.14 -84.15 15.90
N PRO A 5 -38.34 -83.54 14.72
CA PRO A 5 -38.04 -82.16 14.30
C PRO A 5 -39.22 -81.48 13.56
N ASN A 6 -39.10 -80.19 13.21
CA ASN A 6 -39.40 -79.79 11.83
C ASN A 6 -38.57 -78.56 11.43
N LEU A 7 -37.94 -78.67 10.26
CA LEU A 7 -37.12 -77.67 9.60
C LEU A 7 -38.05 -76.75 8.79
N ALA A 8 -37.99 -75.45 9.05
CA ALA A 8 -38.48 -74.43 8.12
C ALA A 8 -37.69 -73.13 8.31
N ASN A 9 -37.18 -72.63 7.18
CA ASN A 9 -36.65 -71.30 6.90
C ASN A 9 -35.44 -70.78 7.69
N SER A 10 -34.27 -71.08 7.14
CA SER A 10 -33.18 -70.11 7.01
C SER A 10 -33.37 -69.31 5.71
N GLU A 11 -33.96 -68.11 5.81
CA GLU A 11 -33.97 -67.06 4.77
C GLU A 11 -33.50 -65.79 5.49
N GLU A 12 -32.23 -65.43 5.37
CA GLU A 12 -31.67 -64.51 4.36
C GLU A 12 -32.26 -63.10 4.47
N LEU A 13 -31.39 -62.17 4.88
CA LEU A 13 -31.61 -60.73 4.95
C LEU A 13 -31.84 -60.18 3.53
N GLU A 14 -33.09 -60.22 3.06
CA GLU A 14 -33.50 -59.50 1.86
C GLU A 14 -33.68 -58.00 2.17
N LEU A 15 -32.61 -57.23 1.93
CA LEU A 15 -32.67 -55.78 1.86
C LEU A 15 -33.16 -55.37 0.46
N ASP A 16 -34.30 -54.67 0.45
CA ASP A 16 -35.03 -54.17 -0.72
C ASP A 16 -34.16 -53.27 -1.63
N TRP A 17 -34.02 -53.70 -2.89
CA TRP A 17 -33.25 -53.04 -3.96
C TRP A 17 -34.12 -52.21 -4.93
N GLY A 18 -35.38 -51.93 -4.62
CA GLY A 18 -36.36 -51.44 -5.58
C GLY A 18 -36.66 -49.93 -5.61
N SER A 19 -35.68 -49.02 -5.82
CA SER A 19 -35.95 -47.67 -6.38
C SER A 19 -34.68 -46.84 -6.68
N ARG A 20 -33.77 -47.39 -7.50
CA ARG A 20 -32.73 -46.60 -8.18
C ARG A 20 -33.24 -46.16 -9.54
N GLN A 21 -33.67 -44.89 -9.66
CA GLN A 21 -33.95 -44.30 -10.97
C GLN A 21 -32.70 -44.35 -11.87
N GLN A 22 -32.93 -44.73 -13.12
CA GLN A 22 -31.93 -44.99 -14.14
C GLN A 22 -31.15 -43.72 -14.53
N ARG A 23 -29.83 -43.90 -14.65
CA ARG A 23 -28.86 -42.98 -15.24
C ARG A 23 -28.89 -43.17 -16.77
N PRO A 24 -28.92 -42.12 -17.61
CA PRO A 24 -28.55 -42.27 -19.02
C PRO A 24 -27.03 -42.39 -19.17
N ALA A 25 -26.62 -43.31 -20.03
CA ALA A 25 -25.23 -43.67 -20.28
C ALA A 25 -24.41 -42.56 -20.95
N SER A 26 -23.11 -42.66 -20.68
CA SER A 26 -21.97 -41.92 -21.19
C SER A 26 -21.83 -41.88 -22.71
N GLN A 27 -21.38 -40.75 -23.24
CA GLN A 27 -20.48 -40.72 -24.39
C GLN A 27 -19.11 -40.25 -23.89
N ASP A 28 -18.13 -41.14 -24.01
CA ASP A 28 -16.71 -40.88 -23.80
C ASP A 28 -16.15 -39.94 -24.87
N GLY A 29 -15.21 -39.08 -24.48
CA GLY A 29 -14.38 -38.34 -25.41
C GLY A 29 -13.69 -37.15 -24.77
N SER A 30 -12.47 -37.37 -24.27
CA SER A 30 -11.37 -36.40 -24.09
C SER A 30 -11.75 -34.97 -23.71
N ASP A 31 -11.50 -34.61 -22.45
CA ASP A 31 -10.70 -33.43 -22.09
C ASP A 31 -10.57 -33.35 -20.57
N ILE A 32 -9.40 -33.72 -20.05
CA ILE A 32 -8.95 -33.28 -18.73
C ILE A 32 -8.58 -31.81 -18.88
N ALA A 33 -9.60 -30.94 -18.85
CA ALA A 33 -9.42 -29.50 -18.82
C ALA A 33 -9.06 -29.10 -17.39
N VAL A 34 -7.76 -28.87 -17.21
CA VAL A 34 -7.12 -28.01 -16.20
C VAL A 34 -8.10 -26.96 -15.67
N ALA A 35 -8.30 -26.95 -14.35
CA ALA A 35 -9.10 -25.95 -13.66
C ALA A 35 -8.62 -24.56 -14.09
N ASN A 36 -9.46 -23.89 -14.86
CA ASN A 36 -9.15 -22.66 -15.55
C ASN A 36 -9.09 -21.53 -14.51
N ALA A 37 -7.88 -21.06 -14.22
CA ALA A 37 -7.67 -19.69 -13.81
C ALA A 37 -8.27 -18.76 -14.87
N ALA A 38 -8.89 -17.66 -14.44
CA ALA A 38 -9.60 -16.66 -15.25
C ALA A 38 -11.09 -16.93 -15.55
N GLN A 39 -11.93 -16.61 -14.55
CA GLN A 39 -13.20 -15.95 -14.83
C GLN A 39 -13.28 -14.68 -13.98
N LEU A 40 -12.65 -13.61 -14.46
CA LEU A 40 -12.94 -12.25 -14.04
C LEU A 40 -14.35 -11.92 -14.54
N HIS A 41 -15.37 -12.21 -13.72
CA HIS A 41 -16.71 -11.68 -13.97
C HIS A 41 -16.61 -10.15 -14.04
N GLU A 42 -16.97 -9.57 -15.18
CA GLU A 42 -17.13 -8.12 -15.32
C GLU A 42 -18.24 -7.68 -14.36
N VAL A 43 -17.85 -7.06 -13.24
CA VAL A 43 -18.79 -6.52 -12.28
C VAL A 43 -19.38 -5.22 -12.86
N SER A 44 -20.71 -5.17 -12.96
CA SER A 44 -21.47 -4.03 -13.51
C SER A 44 -21.18 -2.70 -12.77
N PRO A 45 -21.18 -1.53 -13.45
CA PRO A 45 -20.97 -0.20 -12.84
C PRO A 45 -21.88 0.08 -11.62
N ALA A 46 -23.03 -0.60 -11.53
CA ALA A 46 -23.97 -0.52 -10.42
C ALA A 46 -23.42 -1.05 -9.06
N MET A 47 -22.26 -1.72 -9.03
CA MET A 47 -21.63 -2.23 -7.82
C MET A 47 -20.49 -1.36 -7.30
N ALA A 48 -20.19 -0.24 -7.95
CA ALA A 48 -19.14 0.67 -7.51
C ALA A 48 -19.40 1.12 -6.05
N GLY A 49 -18.39 0.98 -5.18
CA GLY A 49 -18.49 1.33 -3.75
C GLY A 49 -19.35 0.40 -2.87
N LYS A 50 -19.89 -0.71 -3.41
CA LYS A 50 -20.73 -1.67 -2.65
C LYS A 50 -19.95 -2.82 -1.99
N GLY A 51 -18.67 -2.97 -2.28
CA GLY A 51 -17.83 -4.06 -1.74
C GLY A 51 -16.91 -3.62 -0.61
N PRO A 52 -15.88 -4.41 -0.28
CA PRO A 52 -14.83 -3.98 0.63
C PRO A 52 -14.10 -2.74 0.08
N PRO A 53 -13.77 -1.73 0.91
CA PRO A 53 -12.96 -0.59 0.49
C PRO A 53 -11.61 -1.05 -0.07
N GLY A 54 -11.13 -0.42 -1.14
CA GLY A 54 -9.86 -0.76 -1.78
C GLY A 54 -9.93 -1.92 -2.79
N ASP A 55 -11.03 -2.68 -2.87
CA ASP A 55 -11.15 -3.81 -3.79
C ASP A 55 -11.47 -3.38 -5.25
N PRO A 56 -10.58 -3.65 -6.23
CA PRO A 56 -10.75 -3.19 -7.62
C PRO A 56 -12.01 -3.71 -8.30
N ARG A 57 -12.60 -4.82 -7.82
CA ARG A 57 -13.85 -5.38 -8.35
C ARG A 57 -15.06 -4.46 -8.12
N TYR A 58 -14.93 -3.50 -7.22
CA TYR A 58 -15.96 -2.52 -6.88
C TYR A 58 -15.54 -1.09 -7.22
N MET A 59 -14.53 -0.92 -8.08
CA MET A 59 -14.21 0.36 -8.72
C MET A 59 -15.03 0.51 -10.01
N SER A 60 -15.20 1.75 -10.48
CA SER A 60 -15.64 1.96 -11.86
C SER A 60 -14.60 1.40 -12.84
N THR A 61 -15.01 1.00 -14.05
CA THR A 61 -14.09 0.51 -15.08
C THR A 61 -13.00 1.53 -15.38
N GLU A 62 -13.36 2.81 -15.47
CA GLU A 62 -12.41 3.90 -15.69
C GLU A 62 -11.35 3.99 -14.59
N MET A 63 -11.78 4.03 -13.31
CA MET A 63 -10.87 4.08 -12.17
C MET A 63 -9.94 2.87 -12.13
N ARG A 64 -10.49 1.67 -12.37
CA ARG A 64 -9.72 0.41 -12.40
C ARG A 64 -8.63 0.44 -13.47
N LEU A 65 -8.95 0.94 -14.66
CA LEU A 65 -7.97 1.07 -15.76
C LEU A 65 -6.89 2.11 -15.42
N GLN A 66 -7.27 3.26 -14.85
CA GLN A 66 -6.33 4.29 -14.44
C GLN A 66 -5.39 3.82 -13.31
N LEU A 67 -5.86 2.93 -12.43
CA LEU A 67 -5.07 2.40 -11.32
C LEU A 67 -4.34 1.08 -11.62
N ALA A 68 -4.48 0.51 -12.83
CA ALA A 68 -3.88 -0.78 -13.16
C ALA A 68 -2.37 -0.82 -12.84
N GLY A 69 -1.61 0.24 -13.17
CA GLY A 69 -0.19 0.33 -12.82
C GLY A 69 0.06 0.23 -11.31
N LEU A 70 -0.72 0.93 -10.47
CA LEU A 70 -0.57 0.89 -9.01
C LEU A 70 -0.89 -0.50 -8.46
N LEU A 71 -1.91 -1.15 -9.02
CA LEU A 71 -2.51 -2.36 -8.48
C LEU A 71 -1.84 -3.64 -9.00
N GLU A 72 -1.20 -3.59 -10.17
CA GLU A 72 -0.72 -4.80 -10.87
C GLU A 72 0.78 -4.76 -11.18
N ALA A 73 1.42 -3.57 -11.23
CA ALA A 73 2.84 -3.47 -11.57
C ALA A 73 3.73 -4.28 -10.62
N PRO A 74 4.78 -4.97 -11.11
CA PRO A 74 5.76 -5.65 -10.26
C PRO A 74 6.52 -4.69 -9.34
N SER A 75 6.69 -3.42 -9.73
CA SER A 75 7.31 -2.42 -8.88
C SER A 75 6.76 -1.02 -9.12
N LEU A 76 6.83 -0.18 -8.09
CA LEU A 76 6.52 1.23 -8.18
C LEU A 76 7.72 2.06 -7.75
N ARG A 77 7.85 3.23 -8.36
CA ARG A 77 8.83 4.25 -8.01
C ARG A 77 8.08 5.52 -7.61
N MET A 78 8.27 5.97 -6.38
CA MET A 78 7.72 7.23 -5.90
C MET A 78 8.83 8.26 -5.80
N ARG A 79 8.73 9.37 -6.54
CA ARG A 79 9.74 10.43 -6.60
C ARG A 79 9.16 11.73 -6.06
N GLN A 80 9.89 12.40 -5.17
CA GLN A 80 9.50 13.70 -4.66
C GLN A 80 9.74 14.80 -5.72
N MET A 81 8.79 15.72 -5.87
CA MET A 81 8.94 16.90 -6.75
C MET A 81 9.46 18.09 -5.92
N ARG A 82 10.59 18.69 -6.32
CA ARG A 82 11.28 19.78 -5.57
C ARG A 82 11.01 21.22 -6.07
N GLU A 83 9.97 21.42 -6.87
CA GLU A 83 9.42 22.72 -7.36
C GLU A 83 10.01 23.35 -8.65
N LEU A 84 9.10 23.62 -9.60
CA LEU A 84 8.96 24.81 -10.48
C LEU A 84 7.64 24.74 -11.30
N ALA A 85 6.60 24.06 -10.79
CA ALA A 85 5.32 23.92 -11.48
C ALA A 85 4.18 24.47 -10.61
N GLU A 86 4.27 25.74 -10.22
CA GLU A 86 3.15 26.48 -9.63
C GLU A 86 1.96 26.66 -10.60
N VAL A 87 2.07 26.19 -11.85
CA VAL A 87 1.14 26.56 -12.93
C VAL A 87 0.19 25.45 -13.39
N LEU A 88 0.42 24.17 -13.07
CA LEU A 88 -0.34 23.08 -13.73
C LEU A 88 -1.30 22.28 -12.85
N ILE A 89 -1.21 22.33 -11.53
CA ILE A 89 -2.13 21.62 -10.63
C ILE A 89 -2.28 22.50 -9.38
N GLY A 90 -3.50 22.92 -9.03
CA GLY A 90 -3.83 23.87 -7.96
C GLY A 90 -3.53 23.41 -6.52
N TRP A 91 -2.42 22.70 -6.31
CA TRP A 91 -1.87 22.35 -5.00
C TRP A 91 -0.81 23.38 -4.60
N GLU A 92 -0.84 23.84 -3.35
CA GLU A 92 0.06 24.85 -2.78
C GLU A 92 1.10 24.23 -1.80
N SER A 93 1.15 22.90 -1.71
CA SER A 93 1.91 22.20 -0.66
C SER A 93 3.31 21.71 -1.09
N LYS A 94 4.21 21.57 -0.10
CA LYS A 94 5.60 21.11 -0.27
C LYS A 94 5.75 19.60 -0.54
N ASN A 95 4.79 18.79 -0.10
CA ASN A 95 4.85 17.33 -0.26
C ASN A 95 4.10 16.92 -1.53
N ARG A 96 4.85 16.73 -2.62
CA ARG A 96 4.34 16.24 -3.89
C ARG A 96 5.18 15.10 -4.39
N TYR A 97 4.52 14.06 -4.86
CA TYR A 97 5.17 12.89 -5.39
C TYR A 97 4.53 12.46 -6.69
N GLU A 98 5.35 12.01 -7.63
CA GLU A 98 4.91 11.20 -8.76
C GLU A 98 5.15 9.73 -8.43
N VAL A 99 4.18 8.87 -8.71
CA VAL A 99 4.30 7.42 -8.58
C VAL A 99 4.24 6.80 -9.97
N CYS A 100 5.34 6.18 -10.37
CA CYS A 100 5.49 5.53 -11.67
C CYS A 100 5.59 4.01 -11.51
N ASP A 101 5.19 3.27 -12.55
CA ASP A 101 5.49 1.84 -12.68
C ASP A 101 6.96 1.59 -13.11
N GLU A 102 7.34 0.33 -13.31
CA GLU A 102 8.68 -0.06 -13.77
C GLU A 102 9.03 0.48 -15.15
N THR A 103 8.03 0.75 -16.00
CA THR A 103 8.23 1.31 -17.34
C THR A 103 8.48 2.81 -17.30
N GLY A 104 8.32 3.45 -16.14
CA GLY A 104 8.43 4.89 -15.96
C GLY A 104 7.13 5.64 -16.26
N ARG A 105 6.03 4.94 -16.55
CA ARG A 105 4.73 5.56 -16.77
C ARG A 105 4.14 5.99 -15.42
N VAL A 106 3.78 7.27 -15.32
CA VAL A 106 3.09 7.80 -14.14
C VAL A 106 1.74 7.11 -13.99
N THR A 107 1.46 6.58 -12.81
CA THR A 107 0.15 5.98 -12.48
C THR A 107 -0.70 6.91 -11.62
N VAL A 108 -0.10 7.50 -10.58
CA VAL A 108 -0.79 8.46 -9.70
C VAL A 108 0.15 9.60 -9.30
N TYR A 109 -0.45 10.75 -9.03
CA TYR A 109 0.20 11.85 -8.33
C TYR A 109 -0.23 11.84 -6.87
N VAL A 110 0.67 12.21 -5.96
CA VAL A 110 0.35 12.36 -4.54
C VAL A 110 0.63 13.79 -4.14
N GLY A 111 -0.33 14.46 -3.51
CA GLY A 111 -0.19 15.81 -3.01
C GLY A 111 -0.73 15.94 -1.59
N GLU A 112 -0.15 16.83 -0.80
CA GLU A 112 -0.71 17.20 0.51
C GLU A 112 -1.84 18.22 0.34
N THR A 113 -3.01 17.90 0.88
CA THR A 113 -4.19 18.76 0.89
C THR A 113 -4.25 19.49 2.23
N GLY A 114 -3.99 20.81 2.23
CA GLY A 114 -3.96 21.62 3.45
C GLY A 114 -4.17 23.11 3.19
N ASP A 115 -4.89 23.76 4.11
CA ASP A 115 -5.23 25.19 4.04
C ASP A 115 -4.00 26.06 4.35
N GLY A 116 -3.49 26.74 3.32
CA GLY A 116 -2.84 28.06 3.38
C GLY A 116 -1.61 28.25 4.29
N TRP A 117 -1.00 29.41 4.12
CA TRP A 117 0.28 29.89 4.68
C TRP A 117 0.47 29.69 6.20
N GLY A 118 -0.61 29.53 6.99
CA GLY A 118 -0.57 29.33 8.45
C GLY A 118 -0.30 27.90 8.93
N SER A 119 -0.49 26.88 8.10
CA SER A 119 -0.17 25.48 8.43
C SER A 119 1.30 25.14 8.19
N ALA A 120 1.92 25.79 7.20
CA ALA A 120 3.33 25.63 6.84
C ALA A 120 4.31 26.04 7.96
N LEU A 121 4.01 27.11 8.72
CA LEU A 121 4.86 27.55 9.84
C LEU A 121 4.85 26.59 11.04
N LYS A 122 3.81 25.76 11.21
CA LYS A 122 3.72 24.78 12.32
C LYS A 122 4.54 23.51 12.09
N ARG A 123 5.01 23.27 10.85
CA ARG A 123 5.80 22.09 10.50
C ARG A 123 7.22 22.14 11.07
N ASN A 124 7.75 23.35 11.25
CA ASN A 124 9.16 23.57 11.58
C ASN A 124 9.56 23.22 13.04
N PHE A 125 8.62 22.84 13.91
CA PHE A 125 8.91 22.67 15.34
C PHE A 125 8.32 21.44 16.03
N TRP A 126 7.60 20.53 15.34
CA TRP A 126 7.09 19.37 16.09
C TRP A 126 6.76 18.11 15.28
N PRO A 127 7.18 16.90 15.72
CA PRO A 127 6.73 15.60 15.17
C PRO A 127 5.20 15.34 15.17
N PHE A 128 4.38 16.31 15.58
CA PHE A 128 2.95 16.15 15.81
C PHE A 128 2.05 16.77 14.73
N TYR A 129 2.58 17.11 13.55
CA TYR A 129 1.78 17.74 12.50
C TYR A 129 0.67 16.82 11.98
N LYS A 130 -0.55 17.37 11.84
CA LYS A 130 -1.63 16.69 11.11
C LYS A 130 -1.36 16.85 9.62
N ALA A 131 -1.47 15.77 8.86
CA ALA A 131 -1.25 15.78 7.42
C ALA A 131 -2.35 15.00 6.72
N ARG A 132 -2.72 15.43 5.52
CA ARG A 132 -3.56 14.65 4.61
C ARG A 132 -2.91 14.63 3.24
N LEU A 133 -2.60 13.43 2.75
CA LEU A 133 -2.11 13.21 1.40
C LEU A 133 -3.22 12.58 0.58
N GLU A 134 -3.37 13.03 -0.66
CA GLU A 134 -4.31 12.47 -1.62
C GLU A 134 -3.55 11.96 -2.83
N CYS A 135 -3.75 10.67 -3.13
CA CYS A 135 -3.28 10.03 -4.34
C CYS A 135 -4.36 10.18 -5.40
N VAL A 136 -4.04 10.91 -6.46
CA VAL A 136 -4.95 11.30 -7.52
C VAL A 136 -4.53 10.63 -8.82
N THR A 137 -5.49 10.08 -9.55
CA THR A 137 -5.26 9.49 -10.87
C THR A 137 -4.90 10.57 -11.88
N LEU A 138 -4.39 10.16 -13.05
CA LEU A 138 -4.18 11.06 -14.19
C LEU A 138 -5.46 11.81 -14.62
N GLY A 139 -6.63 11.23 -14.36
CA GLY A 139 -7.94 11.85 -14.62
C GLY A 139 -8.40 12.84 -13.53
N GLY A 140 -7.59 13.11 -12.50
CA GLY A 140 -7.93 14.06 -11.43
C GLY A 140 -8.85 13.50 -10.35
N THR A 141 -9.12 12.18 -10.34
CA THR A 141 -9.98 11.55 -9.32
C THR A 141 -9.14 11.01 -8.17
N VAL A 142 -9.57 11.23 -6.93
CA VAL A 142 -8.89 10.68 -5.75
C VAL A 142 -9.07 9.16 -5.71
N ALA A 143 -7.95 8.44 -5.71
CA ALA A 143 -7.90 6.98 -5.68
C ALA A 143 -7.64 6.42 -4.28
N LEU A 144 -6.82 7.12 -3.51
CA LEU A 144 -6.41 6.75 -2.15
C LEU A 144 -6.14 8.04 -1.39
N ALA A 145 -6.52 8.12 -0.13
CA ALA A 145 -6.11 9.20 0.75
C ALA A 145 -5.46 8.65 2.01
N LEU A 146 -4.44 9.35 2.51
CA LEU A 146 -3.76 9.05 3.76
C LEU A 146 -3.96 10.24 4.70
N GLU A 147 -4.54 9.98 5.86
CA GLU A 147 -4.65 10.98 6.93
C GLU A 147 -3.77 10.58 8.11
N ARG A 148 -2.80 11.42 8.42
CA ARG A 148 -1.97 11.32 9.62
C ARG A 148 -2.60 12.21 10.70
N PRO A 149 -3.26 11.64 11.72
CA PRO A 149 -3.69 12.42 12.87
C PRO A 149 -2.48 12.88 13.68
N TRP A 150 -2.71 13.83 14.57
CA TRP A 150 -1.75 14.19 15.61
C TRP A 150 -1.40 12.94 16.42
N SER A 151 -0.11 12.64 16.58
CA SER A 151 0.36 11.53 17.40
C SER A 151 1.61 11.92 18.18
N PHE A 152 1.65 11.57 19.47
CA PHE A 152 2.69 11.98 20.41
C PHE A 152 3.95 11.09 20.39
N LEU A 153 3.85 9.79 20.06
CA LEU A 153 4.98 8.84 20.20
C LEU A 153 5.09 7.81 19.07
N PHE A 154 3.97 7.33 18.53
CA PHE A 154 3.95 6.26 17.54
C PHE A 154 3.26 6.76 16.27
N ALA A 155 3.95 6.70 15.13
CA ALA A 155 3.35 7.07 13.87
C ALA A 155 2.07 6.27 13.60
N ARG A 156 1.02 6.96 13.18
CA ARG A 156 -0.26 6.36 12.81
C ARG A 156 -0.80 7.11 11.61
N ALA A 157 -1.40 6.37 10.68
CA ALA A 157 -2.15 6.95 9.58
C ALA A 157 -3.36 6.10 9.22
N HIS A 158 -4.45 6.76 8.86
CA HIS A 158 -5.65 6.14 8.30
C HIS A 158 -5.59 6.23 6.79
N LEU A 159 -5.94 5.14 6.12
CA LEU A 159 -6.04 5.06 4.67
C LEU A 159 -7.50 5.00 4.26
N TYR A 160 -7.89 5.78 3.27
CA TYR A 160 -9.23 5.81 2.71
C TYR A 160 -9.17 5.47 1.23
N ALA A 161 -10.07 4.58 0.79
CA ALA A 161 -10.18 4.19 -0.62
C ALA A 161 -10.83 5.29 -1.48
N TRP A 162 -10.94 5.06 -2.79
CA TRP A 162 -11.55 5.98 -3.77
C TRP A 162 -12.97 6.42 -3.43
N ASP A 163 -13.70 5.63 -2.64
CA ASP A 163 -15.09 5.92 -2.22
C ASP A 163 -15.16 6.60 -0.85
N GLY A 164 -14.03 7.00 -0.28
CA GLY A 164 -13.92 7.68 1.00
C GLY A 164 -14.07 6.77 2.23
N ARG A 165 -14.32 5.47 2.06
CA ARG A 165 -14.39 4.52 3.18
C ARG A 165 -13.00 4.10 3.62
N GLU A 166 -12.83 3.82 4.91
CA GLU A 166 -11.54 3.41 5.46
C GLU A 166 -11.09 2.07 4.84
N LEU A 167 -9.93 2.08 4.19
CA LEU A 167 -9.22 0.92 3.68
C LEU A 167 -8.50 0.17 4.79
N GLY A 168 -7.94 0.91 5.74
CA GLY A 168 -7.20 0.37 6.87
C GLY A 168 -6.37 1.42 7.58
N THR A 169 -5.65 0.99 8.62
CA THR A 169 -4.78 1.84 9.42
C THR A 169 -3.35 1.32 9.37
N ILE A 170 -2.36 2.20 9.25
CA ILE A 170 -0.95 1.88 9.48
C ILE A 170 -0.59 2.40 10.87
N GLN A 171 -0.03 1.53 11.72
CA GLN A 171 0.30 1.87 13.10
C GLN A 171 1.69 1.39 13.51
N GLN A 172 2.52 2.30 13.99
CA GLN A 172 3.82 1.98 14.57
C GLN A 172 3.65 1.23 15.89
N ARG A 173 4.43 0.16 16.04
CA ARG A 173 4.55 -0.62 17.26
C ARG A 173 5.87 -0.31 17.94
N PHE A 174 5.84 -0.33 19.27
CA PHE A 174 7.04 -0.29 20.06
C PHE A 174 7.88 -1.55 19.80
N THR A 175 9.16 -1.35 19.53
CA THR A 175 10.17 -2.40 19.42
C THR A 175 11.44 -1.90 20.09
N PHE A 176 12.14 -2.78 20.79
CA PHE A 176 13.42 -2.42 21.44
C PHE A 176 14.52 -2.07 20.42
N LEU A 177 14.51 -2.72 19.25
CA LEU A 177 15.44 -2.48 18.15
C LEU A 177 14.69 -2.47 16.83
N GLY A 178 15.19 -1.69 15.87
CA GLY A 178 14.55 -1.54 14.56
C GLY A 178 13.22 -0.79 14.64
N ARG A 179 12.41 -0.93 13.59
CA ARG A 179 11.10 -0.31 13.47
C ARG A 179 10.08 -1.33 13.00
N ARG A 180 8.86 -1.24 13.51
CA ARG A 180 7.74 -2.08 13.11
C ARG A 180 6.48 -1.24 12.91
N LEU A 181 5.82 -1.42 11.78
CA LEU A 181 4.51 -0.86 11.48
C LEU A 181 3.55 -2.02 11.20
N ASP A 182 2.40 -2.05 11.84
CA ASP A 182 1.34 -3.00 11.49
C ASP A 182 0.37 -2.34 10.51
N LEU A 183 -0.02 -3.11 9.48
CA LEU A 183 -1.05 -2.76 8.51
C LEU A 183 -2.34 -3.44 8.96
N LEU A 184 -3.27 -2.65 9.47
CA LEU A 184 -4.53 -3.10 10.06
C LEU A 184 -5.66 -2.95 9.05
N SER A 185 -6.49 -3.97 8.92
CA SER A 185 -7.81 -3.85 8.29
C SER A 185 -8.72 -2.90 9.08
N PRO A 186 -9.84 -2.42 8.52
CA PRO A 186 -10.78 -1.57 9.25
C PRO A 186 -11.35 -2.24 10.50
N GLY A 187 -11.42 -3.58 10.52
CA GLY A 187 -11.81 -4.35 11.71
C GLY A 187 -10.71 -4.51 12.76
N GLY A 188 -9.53 -3.92 12.57
CA GLY A 188 -8.40 -3.98 13.50
C GLY A 188 -7.52 -5.24 13.39
N ALA A 189 -7.83 -6.17 12.49
CA ALA A 189 -6.97 -7.35 12.26
C ALA A 189 -5.71 -6.96 11.47
N VAL A 190 -4.55 -7.49 11.87
CA VAL A 190 -3.27 -7.29 11.17
C VAL A 190 -3.27 -8.07 9.85
N VAL A 191 -3.21 -7.35 8.74
CA VAL A 191 -3.12 -7.88 7.38
C VAL A 191 -1.68 -8.18 7.01
N ALA A 192 -0.77 -7.30 7.37
CA ALA A 192 0.68 -7.43 7.15
C ALA A 192 1.45 -6.58 8.17
N THR A 193 2.76 -6.78 8.24
CA THR A 193 3.67 -5.99 9.07
C THR A 193 4.82 -5.47 8.21
N ALA A 194 5.15 -4.19 8.33
CA ALA A 194 6.36 -3.62 7.76
C ALA A 194 7.48 -3.59 8.82
N GLU A 195 8.59 -4.26 8.53
CA GLU A 195 9.74 -4.38 9.42
C GLU A 195 10.96 -3.66 8.85
N GLY A 196 11.50 -2.71 9.60
CA GLY A 196 12.71 -1.97 9.28
C GLY A 196 13.88 -2.43 10.16
N PRO A 197 14.84 -3.22 9.65
CA PRO A 197 15.99 -3.67 10.43
C PRO A 197 16.84 -2.49 10.93
N LEU A 198 17.44 -2.62 12.11
CA LEU A 198 18.23 -1.56 12.75
C LEU A 198 19.35 -1.03 11.84
N PHE A 199 20.09 -1.92 11.18
CA PHE A 199 21.22 -1.57 10.32
C PHE A 199 20.84 -1.21 8.88
N LYS A 200 19.55 -1.25 8.54
CA LYS A 200 19.00 -0.86 7.24
C LYS A 200 17.84 0.11 7.43
N PRO A 201 18.07 1.33 7.96
CA PRO A 201 17.02 2.30 8.29
C PRO A 201 16.28 2.85 7.05
N TRP A 202 16.71 2.45 5.86
CA TRP A 202 16.15 2.85 4.57
C TRP A 202 15.27 1.77 3.93
N THR A 203 15.14 0.61 4.57
CA THR A 203 14.46 -0.55 4.00
C THR A 203 13.40 -1.04 4.96
N PHE A 204 12.20 -1.30 4.44
CA PHE A 204 11.08 -1.89 5.16
C PHE A 204 10.61 -3.12 4.38
N ARG A 205 10.69 -4.30 5.01
CA ARG A 205 10.18 -5.55 4.47
C ARG A 205 8.73 -5.72 4.88
N ILE A 206 7.85 -5.99 3.93
CA ILE A 206 6.43 -6.21 4.19
C ILE A 206 6.21 -7.72 4.32
N LEU A 207 5.82 -8.16 5.51
CA LEU A 207 5.56 -9.55 5.83
C LEU A 207 4.05 -9.79 5.93
N GLN A 208 3.54 -10.74 5.16
CA GLN A 208 2.18 -11.25 5.28
C GLN A 208 2.26 -12.72 5.74
N ARG A 209 1.67 -13.03 6.89
CA ARG A 209 1.72 -14.39 7.50
C ARG A 209 3.14 -14.95 7.61
N GLY A 210 4.13 -14.09 7.84
CA GLY A 210 5.54 -14.45 7.96
C GLY A 210 6.32 -14.54 6.63
N ALA A 211 5.65 -14.49 5.48
CA ALA A 211 6.31 -14.44 4.17
C ALA A 211 6.54 -12.99 3.72
N GLU A 212 7.71 -12.70 3.15
CA GLU A 212 8.00 -11.40 2.55
C GLU A 212 7.23 -11.27 1.23
N VAL A 213 6.33 -10.28 1.16
CA VAL A 213 5.47 -10.03 -0.02
C VAL A 213 5.80 -8.74 -0.74
N ALA A 214 6.54 -7.83 -0.10
CA ALA A 214 7.05 -6.63 -0.74
C ALA A 214 8.23 -6.03 0.03
N VAL A 215 8.99 -5.15 -0.62
CA VAL A 215 10.03 -4.36 0.03
C VAL A 215 9.91 -2.89 -0.39
N VAL A 216 9.86 -2.01 0.61
CA VAL A 216 9.91 -0.55 0.43
C VAL A 216 11.32 -0.07 0.74
N ARG A 217 11.96 0.64 -0.18
CA ARG A 217 13.30 1.21 0.01
C ARG A 217 13.32 2.69 -0.32
N LYS A 218 13.96 3.51 0.51
CA LYS A 218 14.29 4.90 0.19
C LYS A 218 15.74 5.00 -0.29
N ARG A 219 15.97 5.65 -1.42
CA ARG A 219 17.30 6.03 -1.91
C ARG A 219 17.44 7.54 -1.86
N TRP A 220 18.55 8.01 -1.32
CA TRP A 220 18.96 9.41 -1.38
C TRP A 220 19.86 9.64 -2.57
N SER A 221 19.70 10.79 -3.20
CA SER A 221 20.58 11.32 -4.24
C SER A 221 21.95 11.76 -3.74
N GLY A 222 22.12 11.96 -2.43
CA GLY A 222 23.41 11.80 -1.74
C GLY A 222 24.22 13.06 -1.49
N LEU A 223 25.06 12.96 -0.45
CA LEU A 223 26.04 13.95 0.00
C LEU A 223 27.21 14.20 -0.97
N LEU A 224 27.11 13.85 -2.25
CA LEU A 224 28.11 14.13 -3.28
C LEU A 224 27.42 14.15 -4.66
N GLN A 225 27.63 15.26 -5.37
CA GLN A 225 27.25 15.58 -6.76
C GLN A 225 25.89 16.27 -6.97
N GLU A 226 25.99 17.58 -6.73
CA GLU A 226 25.68 18.65 -7.69
C GLU A 226 24.21 18.93 -8.02
N ALA A 227 23.93 20.23 -8.02
CA ALA A 227 22.64 20.86 -8.22
C ALA A 227 21.91 20.26 -9.44
N PHE A 228 20.58 20.19 -9.32
CA PHE A 228 19.58 19.89 -10.36
C PHE A 228 18.93 18.49 -10.41
N THR A 229 19.37 17.45 -9.68
CA THR A 229 18.67 16.13 -9.71
C THR A 229 18.42 15.46 -8.36
N ASP A 230 18.54 16.22 -7.28
CA ASP A 230 18.64 15.70 -5.90
C ASP A 230 17.30 15.22 -5.29
N ALA A 231 16.36 14.65 -6.06
CA ALA A 231 15.06 14.20 -5.52
C ALA A 231 15.13 12.82 -4.84
N ASP A 232 14.57 12.74 -3.62
CA ASP A 232 14.39 11.47 -2.92
C ASP A 232 13.50 10.51 -3.72
N THR A 233 13.94 9.26 -3.83
CA THR A 233 13.23 8.21 -4.56
C THR A 233 12.96 7.02 -3.67
N PHE A 234 11.69 6.63 -3.58
CA PHE A 234 11.27 5.37 -2.99
C PHE A 234 11.04 4.32 -4.06
N THR A 235 11.44 3.08 -3.79
CA THR A 235 11.09 1.91 -4.60
C THR A 235 10.24 0.97 -3.78
N LEU A 236 9.12 0.52 -4.35
CA LEU A 236 8.23 -0.47 -3.80
C LEU A 236 8.31 -1.67 -4.74
N GLU A 237 8.93 -2.75 -4.30
CA GLU A 237 9.08 -3.98 -5.08
C GLU A 237 8.11 -5.02 -4.53
N PHE A 238 7.22 -5.53 -5.37
CA PHE A 238 6.22 -6.52 -4.97
C PHE A 238 6.68 -7.91 -5.39
N ALA A 239 6.56 -8.88 -4.47
CA ALA A 239 6.72 -10.28 -4.82
C ALA A 239 5.56 -10.73 -5.73
N PRO A 240 5.76 -11.72 -6.61
CA PRO A 240 4.69 -12.26 -7.48
C PRO A 240 3.43 -12.69 -6.71
N GLU A 241 3.58 -13.13 -5.47
CA GLU A 241 2.50 -13.59 -4.59
C GLU A 241 1.68 -12.42 -3.99
N CYS A 242 2.17 -11.18 -4.09
CA CYS A 242 1.49 -9.99 -3.59
C CYS A 242 0.43 -9.50 -4.58
N THR A 243 -0.63 -10.28 -4.75
CA THR A 243 -1.73 -10.00 -5.69
C THR A 243 -2.90 -9.26 -5.05
N ASP A 244 -2.93 -9.11 -3.71
CA ASP A 244 -3.98 -8.35 -3.02
C ASP A 244 -3.80 -6.85 -3.29
N ALA A 245 -4.64 -6.32 -4.18
CA ALA A 245 -4.71 -4.92 -4.55
C ALA A 245 -4.90 -3.97 -3.35
N ARG A 246 -5.59 -4.40 -2.29
CA ARG A 246 -5.75 -3.58 -1.07
C ARG A 246 -4.44 -3.49 -0.31
N LEU A 247 -3.74 -4.61 -0.17
CA LEU A 247 -2.43 -4.62 0.47
C LEU A 247 -1.44 -3.74 -0.28
N ARG A 248 -1.43 -3.78 -1.61
CA ARG A 248 -0.58 -2.92 -2.44
C ARG A 248 -0.83 -1.42 -2.19
N GLN A 249 -2.09 -1.01 -2.12
CA GLN A 249 -2.46 0.36 -1.71
C GLN A 249 -1.97 0.69 -0.30
N MET A 250 -2.08 -0.23 0.65
CA MET A 250 -1.56 -0.03 2.01
C MET A 250 -0.03 0.08 2.03
N ILE A 251 0.68 -0.65 1.18
CA ILE A 251 2.15 -0.57 1.05
C ILE A 251 2.58 0.79 0.49
N LEU A 252 1.83 1.37 -0.46
CA LEU A 252 2.02 2.78 -0.85
C LEU A 252 1.84 3.72 0.35
N GLY A 253 0.79 3.49 1.14
CA GLY A 253 0.58 4.22 2.40
C GLY A 253 1.76 4.12 3.38
N VAL A 254 2.43 2.96 3.46
CA VAL A 254 3.65 2.80 4.27
C VAL A 254 4.77 3.68 3.76
N ALA A 255 5.02 3.71 2.45
CA ALA A 255 6.04 4.57 1.87
C ALA A 255 5.79 6.06 2.18
N LEU A 256 4.54 6.50 2.01
CA LEU A 256 4.11 7.86 2.33
C LEU A 256 4.25 8.20 3.82
N LEU A 257 3.77 7.33 4.72
CA LEU A 257 3.88 7.57 6.17
C LEU A 257 5.35 7.60 6.63
N VAL A 258 6.19 6.73 6.07
CA VAL A 258 7.63 6.71 6.36
C VAL A 258 8.26 8.03 5.95
N ASP A 259 7.94 8.55 4.77
CA ASP A 259 8.48 9.82 4.31
C ASP A 259 8.05 10.98 5.22
N LEU A 260 6.73 11.07 5.50
CA LEU A 260 6.13 12.04 6.40
C LEU A 260 6.74 12.01 7.82
N THR A 261 7.06 10.83 8.33
CA THR A 261 7.48 10.67 9.74
C THR A 261 8.98 10.90 9.94
N TYR A 262 9.81 10.43 9.02
CA TYR A 262 11.25 10.32 9.27
C TYR A 262 12.09 11.33 8.51
N PHE A 263 11.58 11.97 7.46
CA PHE A 263 12.44 12.66 6.49
C PHE A 263 12.08 14.10 6.17
N ASP A 264 11.15 14.71 6.92
CA ASP A 264 10.78 16.12 6.82
C ASP A 264 11.74 17.08 7.56
N ASN A 265 12.99 16.67 7.80
CA ASN A 265 13.98 17.41 8.60
C ASN A 265 15.32 17.60 7.87
N ARG A 266 15.32 17.87 6.56
CA ARG A 266 16.56 18.18 5.82
C ARG A 266 16.65 19.55 5.16
N ASP A 267 15.73 20.46 5.48
CA ASP A 267 15.88 21.88 5.12
C ASP A 267 16.23 22.74 6.34
N ASN A 268 17.27 22.34 7.07
CA ASN A 268 17.97 23.28 7.94
C ASN A 268 19.48 23.05 7.87
N SER A 269 20.04 23.22 6.67
CA SER A 269 21.40 23.71 6.57
C SER A 269 21.40 25.16 7.08
N SER A 270 21.51 25.33 8.40
CA SER A 270 22.10 26.56 8.92
C SER A 270 23.56 26.56 8.44
N PRO A 271 24.06 27.55 7.69
CA PRO A 271 25.49 27.77 7.62
C PRO A 271 25.89 28.36 8.98
N VAL A 272 26.23 27.51 9.95
CA VAL A 272 27.00 27.97 11.10
C VAL A 272 28.39 28.30 10.56
N GLY A 273 28.70 29.59 10.45
CA GLY A 273 30.07 30.02 10.28
C GLY A 273 30.33 31.23 9.38
N THR A 274 29.64 32.35 9.58
CA THR A 274 30.23 33.65 9.21
C THR A 274 30.00 34.71 10.29
N GLY A 275 30.21 34.31 11.54
CA GLY A 275 30.53 35.23 12.63
C GLY A 275 32.04 35.30 12.80
N LEU A 276 32.78 35.73 11.77
CA LEU A 276 34.22 36.08 11.81
C LEU A 276 34.70 36.67 10.46
N GLN A 277 33.92 37.58 9.86
CA GLN A 277 34.39 38.41 8.71
C GLN A 277 34.07 39.90 8.92
N LEU A 278 34.32 40.41 10.13
CA LEU A 278 34.38 41.86 10.40
C LEU A 278 35.69 42.30 11.08
N LEU A 279 36.71 41.44 11.14
CA LEU A 279 38.02 41.77 11.71
C LEU A 279 39.22 41.60 10.75
N ASP A 280 38.99 41.26 9.48
CA ASP A 280 40.05 41.26 8.44
C ASP A 280 40.20 42.63 7.74
N TRP A 281 39.59 43.69 8.29
CA TRP A 281 39.75 45.09 7.82
C TRP A 281 40.72 45.92 8.67
N LEU A 282 41.47 45.31 9.61
CA LEU A 282 42.40 46.03 10.50
C LEU A 282 43.74 45.30 10.72
N ASN A 283 44.37 44.76 9.66
CA ASN A 283 45.80 44.42 9.74
C ASN A 283 46.57 44.95 8.52
N PRO A 284 47.35 46.05 8.65
CA PRO A 284 48.03 46.69 7.53
C PRO A 284 49.40 46.08 7.17
N TRP A 285 49.67 44.80 7.49
CA TRP A 285 50.93 44.12 7.13
C TRP A 285 50.77 42.59 7.10
N SER A 286 50.39 42.03 5.94
CA SER A 286 50.73 40.68 5.45
C SER A 286 50.11 40.41 4.09
#